data_AF-A0A968D7F6-F1
#
_entry.id   AF-A0A968D7F6-F1
#
_cell.length_a   1.000
_cell.length_b   1.000
_cell.length_c   1.000
_cell.angle_alpha   90.00
_cell.angle_beta   90.00
_cell.angle_gamma   90.00
#
_symmetry.space_group_name_H-M   'P 1'
#
loop_
_entity.id
_entity.type
_entity.pdbx_description
1 polymer ?
#
loop_
_entity_poly.entity_id
_entity_poly.type
_entity_poly.pdbx_seq_one_letter_code
_entity_poly.pdbx_strand_id
1 'polypeptide(L)'
;MSNSQDTIAAVATPPGRGAIAIIRISGAEASTIARGLTGTTPVERQAQLCRFHDAQGEPLDQGLMLYFPGPRSFTGEDVIELHGHGGTIVSETLLAAVIDRGARAAEPGEFALRAFLNDKLDLAQAEAIADLIDSGSRAAARAALRSLSGRFSDQVDALQTELTAIRVHAEAWLDFPDEELDLDDIAALGRRLEAASTQ
;
A
#
# COMPACT_ATOMS: atom_id res chain seq x y z
N MET A 1 18.30 -1.71 11.09
CA MET A 1 16.97 -2.25 11.38
C MET A 1 16.02 -1.07 11.38
N SER A 2 15.13 -1.00 10.38
CA SER A 2 14.15 0.09 10.27
C SER A 2 13.28 0.11 11.52
N ASN A 3 13.23 1.25 12.19
CA ASN A 3 12.50 1.41 13.43
C ASN A 3 11.00 1.45 13.08
N SER A 4 10.24 0.43 13.47
CA SER A 4 8.80 0.23 13.18
C SER A 4 7.85 1.32 13.74
N GLN A 5 8.38 2.49 14.12
CA GLN A 5 7.66 3.59 14.73
C GLN A 5 7.99 4.96 14.13
N ASP A 6 8.88 5.04 13.13
CA ASP A 6 9.18 6.32 12.52
C ASP A 6 8.04 6.80 11.60
N THR A 7 7.87 8.12 11.53
CA THR A 7 6.94 8.75 10.60
C THR A 7 7.70 9.14 9.34
N ILE A 8 7.21 8.74 8.18
CA ILE A 8 7.85 9.00 6.89
C ILE A 8 7.12 10.05 6.09
N ALA A 9 7.84 10.76 5.23
CA ALA A 9 7.28 11.72 4.30
C ALA A 9 7.98 11.68 2.93
N ALA A 10 7.22 11.96 1.86
CA ALA A 10 7.75 12.15 0.52
C ALA A 10 6.80 12.99 -0.35
N VAL A 11 7.33 13.55 -1.45
CA VAL A 11 6.48 14.06 -2.55
C VAL A 11 5.86 12.86 -3.26
N ALA A 12 4.53 12.80 -3.31
CA ALA A 12 3.75 11.69 -3.89
C ALA A 12 3.33 11.94 -5.35
N THR A 13 3.55 13.14 -5.87
CA THR A 13 3.32 13.50 -7.28
C THR A 13 4.60 13.43 -8.11
N PRO A 14 4.52 13.21 -9.43
CA PRO A 14 5.69 13.21 -10.30
C PRO A 14 6.51 14.52 -10.18
N PRO A 15 7.84 14.45 -10.32
CA PRO A 15 8.69 15.64 -10.31
C PRO A 15 8.39 16.52 -11.53
N GLY A 16 8.50 17.83 -11.36
CA GLY A 16 8.33 18.81 -12.44
C GLY A 16 7.43 19.98 -12.04
N ARG A 17 6.87 20.64 -13.05
CA ARG A 17 5.94 21.76 -12.86
C ARG A 17 4.52 21.26 -13.06
N GLY A 18 3.72 21.38 -12.02
CA GLY A 18 2.29 21.10 -12.04
C GLY A 18 1.49 22.19 -11.34
N ALA A 19 0.16 22.14 -11.45
CA ALA A 19 -0.71 23.01 -10.66
C ALA A 19 -0.63 22.65 -9.17
N ILE A 20 -0.54 21.35 -8.86
CA ILE A 20 -0.57 20.81 -7.50
C ILE A 20 0.60 19.83 -7.32
N ALA A 21 1.20 19.83 -6.14
CA ALA A 21 2.04 18.76 -5.63
C ALA A 21 1.46 18.23 -4.32
N ILE A 22 1.63 16.92 -4.10
CA ILE A 22 1.16 16.27 -2.88
C ILE A 22 2.36 15.83 -2.07
N ILE A 23 2.42 16.19 -0.79
CA ILE A 23 3.33 15.60 0.18
C ILE A 23 2.53 14.66 1.05
N ARG A 24 2.94 13.40 1.08
CA ARG A 24 2.30 12.37 1.90
C ARG A 24 3.17 12.09 3.11
N ILE A 25 2.53 12.01 4.28
CA ILE A 25 3.13 11.71 5.57
C ILE A 25 2.43 10.47 6.12
N SER A 26 3.16 9.46 6.62
CA SER A 26 2.60 8.23 7.21
C SER A 26 3.33 7.86 8.49
N GLY A 27 2.59 7.60 9.56
CA GLY A 27 3.13 7.14 10.85
C GLY A 27 2.49 7.85 12.04
N ALA A 28 2.87 7.43 13.26
CA ALA A 28 2.24 7.85 14.50
C ALA A 28 2.26 9.38 14.75
N GLU A 29 3.27 10.09 14.23
CA GLU A 29 3.40 11.54 14.42
C GLU A 29 2.79 12.37 13.28
N ALA A 30 2.18 11.73 12.26
CA ALA A 30 1.65 12.43 11.08
C ALA A 30 0.69 13.57 11.48
N SER A 31 -0.25 13.30 12.37
CA SER A 31 -1.21 14.29 12.89
C SER A 31 -0.55 15.40 13.70
N THR A 32 0.51 15.10 14.46
CA THR A 32 1.28 16.08 15.23
C THR A 32 2.08 17.01 14.32
N ILE A 33 2.75 16.45 13.32
CA ILE A 33 3.51 17.21 12.31
C ILE A 33 2.58 18.14 11.54
N ALA A 34 1.43 17.64 11.08
CA ALA A 34 0.45 18.42 10.35
C ALA A 34 -0.10 19.60 11.18
N ARG A 35 -0.39 19.37 12.46
CA ARG A 35 -0.80 20.43 13.39
C ARG A 35 0.30 21.47 13.61
N GLY A 36 1.56 21.05 13.74
CA GLY A 36 2.70 21.94 13.89
C GLY A 36 3.05 22.75 12.63
N LEU A 37 2.59 22.30 11.45
CA LEU A 37 2.77 22.99 10.17
C LEU A 37 1.63 23.99 9.88
N THR A 38 0.40 23.65 10.29
CA THR A 38 -0.82 24.38 9.90
C THR A 38 -1.47 25.17 11.03
N GLY A 39 -1.14 24.87 12.29
CA GLY A 39 -1.90 25.32 13.46
C GLY A 39 -3.32 24.73 13.54
N THR A 40 -3.68 23.80 12.66
CA THR A 40 -5.02 23.25 12.53
C THR A 40 -5.04 21.79 12.96
N THR A 41 -6.06 21.38 13.72
CA THR A 41 -6.28 19.97 14.04
C THR A 41 -6.81 19.23 12.81
N PRO A 42 -6.16 18.14 12.36
CA PRO A 42 -6.64 17.36 11.23
C PRO A 42 -7.99 16.68 11.52
N VAL A 43 -8.91 16.75 10.56
CA VAL A 43 -10.24 16.15 10.63
C VAL A 43 -10.32 14.99 9.64
N GLU A 44 -10.77 13.82 10.14
CA GLU A 44 -10.86 12.59 9.33
C GLU A 44 -11.62 12.83 8.03
N ARG A 45 -10.94 12.55 6.91
CA ARG A 45 -11.50 12.51 5.54
C ARG A 45 -12.21 13.80 5.11
N GLN A 46 -11.80 14.94 5.65
CA GLN A 46 -12.28 16.26 5.24
C GLN A 46 -11.13 17.08 4.67
N ALA A 47 -11.38 17.75 3.54
CA ALA A 47 -10.44 18.70 2.98
C ALA A 47 -10.46 19.99 3.80
N GLN A 48 -9.33 20.32 4.42
CA GLN A 48 -9.17 21.55 5.20
C GLN A 48 -8.25 22.50 4.45
N LEU A 49 -8.73 23.70 4.12
CA LEU A 49 -7.89 24.77 3.59
C LEU A 49 -6.97 25.27 4.70
N CYS A 50 -5.66 25.19 4.47
CA CYS A 50 -4.63 25.50 5.46
C CYS A 50 -3.54 26.38 4.84
N ARG A 51 -2.92 27.21 5.68
CA ARG A 51 -1.61 27.81 5.38
C ARG A 51 -0.54 26.96 6.03
N PHE A 52 0.51 26.65 5.28
CA PHE A 52 1.65 25.90 5.77
C PHE A 52 2.74 26.88 6.20
N HIS A 53 3.34 26.67 7.36
CA HIS A 53 4.35 27.57 7.91
C HIS A 53 5.64 26.81 8.24
N ASP A 54 6.78 27.48 8.15
CA ASP A 54 8.05 26.94 8.60
C ASP A 54 8.14 26.92 10.14
N ALA A 55 9.31 26.60 10.70
CA ALA A 55 9.51 26.54 12.15
C ALA A 55 9.51 27.94 12.82
N GLN A 56 9.71 29.00 12.03
CA GLN A 56 9.74 30.39 12.46
C GLN A 56 8.35 31.05 12.35
N GLY A 57 7.40 30.38 11.70
CA GLY A 57 6.03 30.86 11.49
C GLY A 57 5.85 31.61 10.17
N GLU A 58 6.85 31.65 9.29
CA GLU A 58 6.72 32.27 7.98
C GLU A 58 5.91 31.37 7.03
N PRO A 59 5.04 31.96 6.18
CA PRO A 59 4.21 31.19 5.26
C PRO A 59 5.06 30.56 4.16
N LEU A 60 4.93 29.24 4.01
CA LEU A 60 5.56 28.46 2.94
C LEU A 60 4.67 28.39 1.72
N ASP A 61 3.40 28.06 1.92
CA ASP A 61 2.39 27.89 0.88
C ASP A 61 0.98 27.85 1.50
N GLN A 62 -0.06 27.86 0.66
CA GLN A 62 -1.46 27.66 1.04
C GLN A 62 -2.07 26.55 0.19
N GLY A 63 -2.73 25.60 0.85
CA GLY A 63 -3.22 24.40 0.19
C GLY A 63 -4.27 23.65 0.99
N LEU A 64 -4.56 22.42 0.57
CA LEU A 64 -5.48 21.53 1.29
C LEU A 64 -4.70 20.53 2.15
N MET A 65 -5.24 20.21 3.30
CA MET A 65 -4.82 19.08 4.11
C MET A 65 -5.93 18.03 4.12
N LEU A 66 -5.54 16.76 3.95
CA LEU A 66 -6.40 15.60 4.13
C LEU A 66 -5.81 14.68 5.19
N TYR A 67 -6.68 14.14 6.05
CA TYR A 67 -6.31 13.20 7.09
C TYR A 67 -7.02 11.86 6.93
N PHE A 68 -6.25 10.78 6.94
CA PHE A 68 -6.73 9.41 6.90
C PHE A 68 -6.21 8.71 8.17
N PRO A 69 -7.03 8.59 9.23
CA PRO A 69 -6.64 7.87 10.42
C PRO A 69 -6.43 6.38 10.14
N GLY A 70 -5.42 5.79 10.77
CA GLY A 70 -5.26 4.34 10.82
C GLY A 70 -6.46 3.68 11.53
N PRO A 71 -6.87 2.45 11.16
CA PRO A 71 -6.33 1.59 10.09
C PRO A 71 -6.95 1.86 8.70
N ARG A 72 -7.74 2.93 8.55
CA ARG A 72 -8.53 3.22 7.34
C ARG A 72 -7.82 4.18 6.38
N SER A 73 -6.53 3.95 6.19
CA SER A 73 -5.61 4.67 5.31
C SER A 73 -4.92 3.71 4.33
N PHE A 74 -4.11 4.26 3.41
CA PHE A 74 -3.34 3.47 2.44
C PHE A 74 -2.32 2.55 3.11
N THR A 75 -1.53 3.07 4.05
CA THR A 75 -0.49 2.32 4.76
C THR A 75 -1.02 1.52 5.94
N GLY A 76 -2.26 1.79 6.39
CA GLY A 76 -2.78 1.26 7.65
C GLY A 76 -2.40 2.09 8.88
N GLU A 77 -1.53 3.09 8.73
CA GLU A 77 -1.14 4.04 9.78
C GLU A 77 -1.96 5.35 9.68
N ASP A 78 -1.72 6.30 10.57
CA ASP A 78 -2.18 7.67 10.34
C ASP A 78 -1.47 8.27 9.13
N VAL A 79 -2.24 8.78 8.17
CA VAL A 79 -1.73 9.39 6.95
C VAL A 79 -2.26 10.81 6.79
N ILE A 80 -1.35 11.75 6.53
CA ILE A 80 -1.68 13.12 6.14
C ILE A 80 -1.23 13.33 4.69
N GLU A 81 -2.07 13.99 3.89
CA GLU A 81 -1.68 14.52 2.60
C GLU A 81 -1.80 16.04 2.59
N LEU A 82 -0.72 16.71 2.18
CA LEU A 82 -0.65 18.16 1.99
C LEU A 82 -0.63 18.44 0.50
N HIS A 83 -1.67 19.11 0.02
CA HIS A 83 -1.89 19.45 -1.39
C HIS A 83 -1.55 20.93 -1.57
N GLY A 84 -0.31 21.21 -1.98
CA GLY A 84 0.20 22.56 -2.22
C GLY A 84 0.39 22.85 -3.70
N HIS A 85 0.94 24.02 -4.03
CA HIS A 85 1.25 24.40 -5.40
C HIS A 85 2.40 23.54 -5.96
N GLY A 86 2.25 23.08 -7.21
CA GLY A 86 3.15 22.13 -7.85
C GLY A 86 4.47 22.70 -8.39
N GLY A 87 5.05 23.70 -7.74
CA GLY A 87 6.38 24.20 -8.06
C GLY A 87 7.45 23.40 -7.32
N THR A 88 8.50 22.95 -8.02
CA THR A 88 9.58 22.12 -7.45
C THR A 88 10.15 22.68 -6.15
N ILE A 89 10.49 23.97 -6.12
CA ILE A 89 11.02 24.62 -4.92
C ILE A 89 9.98 24.63 -3.78
N VAL A 90 8.71 24.85 -4.10
CA VAL A 90 7.63 24.92 -3.11
C VAL A 90 7.40 23.56 -2.46
N SER A 91 7.31 22.49 -3.25
CA SER A 91 7.12 21.13 -2.74
C SER A 91 8.35 20.62 -1.98
N GLU A 92 9.57 20.94 -2.43
CA GLU A 92 10.80 20.61 -1.70
C GLU A 92 10.90 21.35 -0.36
N THR A 93 10.57 22.64 -0.34
CA THR A 93 10.58 23.45 0.90
C THR A 93 9.54 22.94 1.89
N LEU A 94 8.34 22.61 1.41
CA LEU A 94 7.29 22.06 2.24
C LEU A 94 7.63 20.66 2.77
N LEU A 95 8.29 19.80 1.96
CA LEU A 95 8.78 18.50 2.42
C LEU A 95 9.88 18.67 3.48
N ALA A 96 10.82 19.59 3.28
CA ALA A 96 11.86 19.89 4.28
C ALA A 96 11.25 20.32 5.62
N ALA A 97 10.24 21.20 5.59
CA ALA A 97 9.53 21.65 6.79
C ALA A 97 8.79 20.52 7.53
N VAL A 98 8.36 19.48 6.80
CA VAL A 98 7.76 18.25 7.37
C VAL A 98 8.85 17.38 8.02
N ILE A 99 10.01 17.23 7.36
CA ILE A 99 11.15 16.46 7.88
C ILE A 99 11.72 17.11 9.14
N ASP A 100 11.88 18.44 9.16
CA ASP A 100 12.35 19.21 10.31
C ASP A 100 11.46 19.04 11.55
N ARG A 101 10.21 18.60 11.37
CA ARG A 101 9.23 18.33 12.43
C ARG A 101 9.22 16.87 12.90
N GLY A 102 10.19 16.07 12.47
CA GLY A 102 10.40 14.70 12.96
C GLY A 102 9.98 13.59 12.00
N ALA A 103 9.56 13.92 10.78
CA ALA A 103 9.45 12.91 9.73
C ALA A 103 10.83 12.55 9.16
N ARG A 104 11.00 11.31 8.71
CA ARG A 104 12.11 10.87 7.88
C ARG A 104 11.69 10.88 6.40
N ALA A 105 12.62 11.12 5.49
CA ALA A 105 12.37 10.88 4.06
C ALA A 105 12.05 9.39 3.81
N ALA A 106 10.95 9.10 3.13
CA ALA A 106 10.56 7.74 2.78
C ALA A 106 11.56 7.10 1.80
N GLU A 107 11.83 5.80 1.96
CA GLU A 107 12.55 5.00 0.98
C GLU A 107 11.67 4.67 -0.23
N PRO A 108 12.26 4.32 -1.40
CA PRO A 108 11.51 3.90 -2.57
C PRO A 108 10.55 2.73 -2.25
N GLY A 109 9.26 2.91 -2.56
CA GLY A 109 8.23 1.89 -2.31
C GLY A 109 7.81 1.75 -0.84
N GLU A 110 8.37 2.51 0.10
CA GLU A 110 8.16 2.29 1.53
C GLU A 110 6.68 2.40 1.95
N PHE A 111 5.89 3.31 1.34
CA PHE A 111 4.45 3.39 1.62
C PHE A 111 3.70 2.09 1.22
N ALA A 112 4.03 1.49 0.08
CA ALA A 112 3.42 0.23 -0.35
C ALA A 112 3.92 -0.94 0.50
N LEU A 113 5.20 -0.94 0.90
CA LEU A 113 5.75 -1.91 1.84
C LEU A 113 5.02 -1.85 3.19
N ARG A 114 4.77 -0.65 3.74
CA ARG A 114 3.99 -0.51 5.00
C ARG A 114 2.55 -0.96 4.84
N ALA A 115 1.92 -0.68 3.69
CA ALA A 115 0.59 -1.20 3.39
C ALA A 115 0.58 -2.74 3.39
N PHE A 116 1.57 -3.38 2.79
CA PHE A 116 1.74 -4.84 2.83
C PHE A 116 1.96 -5.36 4.26
N LEU A 117 2.86 -4.75 5.02
CA LEU A 117 3.17 -5.16 6.39
C LEU A 117 2.01 -4.96 7.37
N ASN A 118 1.06 -4.07 7.06
CA ASN A 118 -0.14 -3.80 7.85
C ASN A 118 -1.38 -4.49 7.28
N ASP A 119 -1.21 -5.56 6.51
CA ASP A 119 -2.28 -6.38 5.92
C ASP A 119 -3.31 -5.55 5.10
N LYS A 120 -2.88 -4.43 4.52
CA LYS A 120 -3.73 -3.60 3.65
C LYS A 120 -3.76 -4.12 2.22
N LEU A 121 -2.68 -4.78 1.81
CA LEU A 121 -2.43 -5.33 0.49
C LEU A 121 -1.66 -6.64 0.66
N ASP A 122 -1.90 -7.61 -0.20
CA ASP A 122 -0.96 -8.72 -0.38
C ASP A 122 0.24 -8.28 -1.26
N LEU A 123 1.22 -9.17 -1.43
CA LEU A 123 2.43 -8.88 -2.20
C LEU A 123 2.12 -8.64 -3.69
N ALA A 124 1.22 -9.42 -4.28
CA ALA A 124 0.85 -9.29 -5.69
C ALA A 124 0.11 -7.97 -5.96
N GLN A 125 -0.71 -7.51 -5.01
CA GLN A 125 -1.37 -6.21 -5.04
C GLN A 125 -0.36 -5.07 -4.90
N ALA A 126 0.63 -5.19 -4.02
CA ALA A 126 1.69 -4.19 -3.87
C ALA A 126 2.53 -4.05 -5.17
N GLU A 127 2.89 -5.17 -5.82
CA GLU A 127 3.56 -5.18 -7.12
C GLU A 127 2.68 -4.58 -8.23
N ALA A 128 1.38 -4.90 -8.23
CA ALA A 128 0.42 -4.37 -9.20
C ALA A 128 0.28 -2.83 -9.16
N ILE A 129 0.59 -2.18 -8.04
CA ILE A 129 0.63 -0.71 -7.97
C ILE A 129 1.74 -0.16 -8.88
N ALA A 130 2.95 -0.74 -8.81
CA ALA A 130 4.07 -0.32 -9.65
C ALA A 130 3.75 -0.58 -11.14
N ASP A 131 3.23 -1.77 -11.45
CA ASP A 131 2.82 -2.13 -12.81
C ASP A 131 1.76 -1.18 -13.39
N LEU A 132 0.83 -0.72 -12.54
CA LEU A 132 -0.20 0.23 -12.95
C LEU A 132 0.40 1.60 -13.28
N ILE A 133 1.31 2.10 -12.43
CA ILE A 133 1.99 3.38 -12.63
C ILE A 133 2.85 3.36 -13.90
N ASP A 134 3.59 2.27 -14.14
CA ASP A 134 4.50 2.13 -15.28
C ASP A 134 3.82 1.64 -16.58
N SER A 135 2.51 1.44 -16.55
CA SER A 135 1.78 0.82 -17.65
C SER A 135 1.87 1.61 -18.97
N GLY A 136 2.60 1.06 -19.96
CA GLY A 136 2.73 1.64 -21.30
C GLY A 136 1.55 1.40 -22.24
N SER A 137 0.54 0.62 -21.82
CA SER A 137 -0.64 0.31 -22.64
C SER A 137 -1.92 0.15 -21.81
N ARG A 138 -3.08 0.41 -22.44
CA ARG A 138 -4.40 0.20 -21.82
C ARG A 138 -4.62 -1.26 -21.38
N ALA A 139 -4.05 -2.22 -22.10
CA ALA A 139 -4.17 -3.63 -21.76
C ALA A 139 -3.38 -3.98 -20.50
N ALA A 140 -2.13 -3.48 -20.39
CA ALA A 140 -1.29 -3.63 -19.19
C ALA A 140 -1.94 -2.96 -17.97
N ALA A 141 -2.42 -1.72 -18.10
CA ALA A 141 -3.13 -1.02 -17.02
C ALA A 141 -4.35 -1.81 -16.53
N ARG A 142 -5.13 -2.39 -17.45
CA ARG A 142 -6.29 -3.22 -17.08
C ARG A 142 -5.88 -4.53 -16.42
N ALA A 143 -4.74 -5.12 -16.78
CA ALA A 143 -4.21 -6.31 -16.12
C ALA A 143 -3.78 -5.98 -14.68
N ALA A 144 -2.97 -4.93 -14.49
CA ALA A 144 -2.54 -4.45 -13.18
C ALA A 144 -3.73 -4.11 -12.27
N LEU A 145 -4.77 -3.45 -12.79
CA LEU A 145 -6.00 -3.19 -12.03
C LEU A 145 -6.71 -4.46 -11.55
N ARG A 146 -6.68 -5.57 -12.32
CA ARG A 146 -7.27 -6.84 -11.87
C ARG A 146 -6.46 -7.46 -10.74
N SER A 147 -5.13 -7.45 -10.83
CA SER A 147 -4.26 -7.90 -9.74
C SER A 147 -4.46 -7.05 -8.49
N LEU A 148 -4.47 -5.72 -8.63
CA LEU A 148 -4.72 -4.79 -7.52
C LEU A 148 -6.08 -5.01 -6.84
N SER A 149 -7.11 -5.43 -7.59
CA SER A 149 -8.44 -5.69 -7.03
C SER A 149 -8.52 -6.93 -6.13
N GLY A 150 -7.44 -7.72 -6.00
CA GLY A 150 -7.42 -8.97 -5.25
C GLY A 150 -7.97 -10.17 -6.02
N ARG A 151 -8.66 -9.94 -7.15
CA ARG A 151 -9.23 -11.02 -7.98
C ARG A 151 -8.22 -12.05 -8.45
N PHE A 152 -6.97 -11.66 -8.68
CA PHE A 152 -5.91 -12.61 -9.04
C PHE A 152 -5.48 -13.44 -7.83
N SER A 153 -5.29 -12.79 -6.68
CA SER A 153 -5.00 -13.45 -5.40
C SER A 153 -6.08 -14.46 -5.03
N ASP A 154 -7.36 -14.10 -5.15
CA ASP A 154 -8.49 -15.01 -4.92
C ASP A 154 -8.40 -16.30 -5.76
N GLN A 155 -7.93 -16.20 -7.01
CA GLN A 155 -7.75 -17.35 -7.91
C GLN A 155 -6.57 -18.21 -7.49
N VAL A 156 -5.45 -17.58 -7.12
CA VAL A 156 -4.25 -18.28 -6.64
C VAL A 156 -4.54 -19.00 -5.32
N ASP A 157 -5.23 -18.34 -4.38
CA ASP A 157 -5.60 -18.91 -3.08
C ASP A 157 -6.54 -20.10 -3.23
N ALA A 158 -7.48 -20.04 -4.18
CA ALA A 158 -8.36 -21.16 -4.50
C ALA A 158 -7.55 -22.37 -5.01
N LEU A 159 -6.59 -22.16 -5.91
CA LEU A 159 -5.70 -23.21 -6.41
C LEU A 159 -4.80 -23.76 -5.30
N GLN A 160 -4.23 -22.90 -4.45
CA GLN A 160 -3.40 -23.31 -3.32
C GLN A 160 -4.19 -24.16 -2.32
N THR A 161 -5.44 -23.80 -2.06
CA THR A 161 -6.34 -24.56 -1.18
C THR A 161 -6.57 -25.97 -1.72
N GLU A 162 -6.86 -26.10 -3.02
CA GLU A 162 -7.02 -27.41 -3.68
C GLU A 162 -5.74 -28.25 -3.63
N LEU A 163 -4.58 -27.65 -3.97
CA LEU A 163 -3.29 -28.35 -3.94
C LEU A 163 -2.91 -28.78 -2.53
N THR A 164 -3.22 -27.97 -1.52
CA THR A 164 -2.99 -28.32 -0.11
C THR A 164 -3.87 -29.51 0.31
N ALA A 165 -5.14 -29.53 -0.07
CA ALA A 165 -6.04 -30.65 0.20
C ALA A 165 -5.56 -31.95 -0.46
N ILE A 166 -5.05 -31.86 -1.70
CA ILE A 166 -4.46 -33.00 -2.42
C ILE A 166 -3.21 -33.51 -1.70
N ARG A 167 -2.32 -32.59 -1.29
CA ARG A 167 -1.11 -32.93 -0.54
C ARG A 167 -1.43 -33.68 0.76
N VAL A 168 -2.42 -33.22 1.52
CA VAL A 168 -2.85 -33.87 2.77
C VAL A 168 -3.27 -35.33 2.54
N HIS A 169 -4.00 -35.62 1.45
CA HIS A 169 -4.40 -36.99 1.13
C HIS A 169 -3.20 -37.85 0.73
N ALA A 170 -2.30 -37.31 -0.09
CA ALA A 170 -1.09 -38.02 -0.49
C ALA A 170 -0.16 -38.31 0.70
N GLU A 171 0.00 -37.36 1.63
CA GLU A 171 0.78 -37.55 2.87
C GLU A 171 0.16 -38.63 3.76
N ALA A 172 -1.17 -38.62 3.94
CA ALA A 172 -1.87 -39.67 4.70
C ALA A 172 -1.59 -41.07 4.13
N TRP A 173 -1.61 -41.24 2.81
CA TRP A 173 -1.32 -42.53 2.18
C TRP A 173 0.14 -42.98 2.32
N LEU A 174 1.07 -42.03 2.31
CA LEU A 174 2.49 -42.33 2.54
C LEU A 174 2.75 -42.77 3.99
N ASP A 175 2.06 -42.17 4.95
CA ASP A 175 2.19 -42.50 6.38
C ASP A 175 1.49 -43.80 6.77
N PHE A 176 0.43 -44.20 6.05
CA PHE A 176 -0.38 -45.41 6.33
C PHE A 176 -0.50 -46.34 5.10
N PRO A 177 0.59 -46.98 4.66
CA PRO A 177 0.60 -47.81 3.44
C PRO A 177 -0.19 -49.13 3.57
N ASP A 178 -0.53 -49.56 4.79
CA ASP A 178 -1.29 -50.78 5.05
C ASP A 178 -2.81 -50.56 5.05
N GLU A 179 -3.30 -49.32 4.97
CA GLU A 179 -4.72 -49.02 4.73
C GLU A 179 -5.06 -49.22 3.25
N GLU A 180 -6.14 -49.96 2.96
CA GLU A 180 -6.62 -50.18 1.59
C GLU A 180 -6.97 -48.85 0.93
N LEU A 181 -6.21 -48.48 -0.11
CA LEU A 181 -6.49 -47.33 -0.96
C LEU A 181 -7.80 -47.55 -1.71
N ASP A 182 -8.79 -46.70 -1.51
CA ASP A 182 -9.94 -46.65 -2.41
C ASP A 182 -9.46 -46.10 -3.77
N LEU A 183 -9.59 -46.92 -4.82
CA LEU A 183 -9.23 -46.52 -6.19
C LEU A 183 -10.03 -45.30 -6.64
N ASP A 184 -11.23 -45.10 -6.08
CA ASP A 184 -12.05 -43.93 -6.33
C ASP A 184 -11.44 -42.65 -5.76
N ASP A 185 -10.71 -42.72 -4.64
CA ASP A 185 -10.02 -41.57 -4.05
C ASP A 185 -8.80 -41.15 -4.89
N ILE A 186 -8.04 -42.12 -5.41
CA ILE A 186 -6.92 -41.85 -6.33
C ILE A 186 -7.42 -41.23 -7.63
N ALA A 187 -8.51 -41.76 -8.19
CA ALA A 187 -9.12 -41.22 -9.39
C ALA A 187 -9.73 -39.82 -9.14
N ALA A 188 -10.29 -39.58 -7.96
CA ALA A 188 -10.80 -38.26 -7.57
C ALA A 188 -9.67 -37.24 -7.40
N LEU A 189 -8.55 -37.65 -6.81
CA LEU A 189 -7.34 -36.83 -6.68
C LEU A 189 -6.81 -36.43 -8.06
N GLY A 190 -6.70 -37.38 -8.98
CA GLY A 190 -6.28 -37.15 -10.36
C GLY A 190 -7.18 -36.16 -11.09
N ARG A 191 -8.51 -36.32 -10.97
CA ARG A 191 -9.49 -35.37 -11.56
C ARG A 191 -9.38 -33.97 -10.97
N ARG A 192 -9.16 -33.84 -9.65
CA ARG A 192 -8.97 -32.53 -9.00
C ARG A 192 -7.68 -31.86 -9.47
N LEU A 193 -6.61 -32.63 -9.65
CA LEU A 193 -5.33 -32.13 -10.14
C LEU A 193 -5.43 -31.67 -11.61
N GLU A 194 -6.11 -32.44 -12.47
CA GLU A 194 -6.38 -32.06 -13.86
C GLU A 194 -7.24 -30.78 -13.94
N ALA A 195 -8.30 -30.69 -13.14
CA ALA A 195 -9.16 -29.51 -13.08
C ALA A 195 -8.40 -28.25 -12.63
N ALA A 196 -7.53 -28.38 -11.62
CA ALA A 196 -6.67 -27.28 -11.14
C ALA A 196 -5.62 -26.85 -12.18
N SER A 197 -5.17 -27.76 -13.07
CA SER A 197 -4.19 -27.45 -14.12
C SER A 197 -4.76 -26.71 -15.34
N THR A 198 -6.08 -26.60 -15.45
CA THR A 198 -6.78 -26.05 -16.63
C THR A 198 -7.38 -24.66 -16.37
N GLN A 199 -7.28 -24.12 -15.15
CA GLN A 199 -7.70 -22.76 -14.78
C GLN A 199 -6.57 -21.75 -14.98
#